data_AF-A0A2V8A5D4-F1
#
_entry.id   AF-A0A2V8A5D4-F1
#
_cell.length_a   1.000
_cell.length_b   1.000
_cell.length_c   1.000
_cell.angle_alpha   90.00
_cell.angle_beta   90.00
_cell.angle_gamma   90.00
#
_symmetry.space_group_name_H-M   'P 1'
#
loop_
_entity.id
_entity.type
_entity.pdbx_description
1 polymer ?
#
loop_
_entity_poly.entity_id
_entity_poly.type
_entity_poly.pdbx_seq_one_letter_code
_entity_poly.pdbx_strand_id
1 'polypeptide(L)'
;MKQEGAAEAPFLATPLQYLKGVGPRRAADFERAGLKTVEDLLYRFPIRYEDRSRLQTIASLKPGQPASRRGAPASRSSRRRSTTERDRCARSG
;
A
#
# COMPACT_ATOMS: atom_id res chain seq x y z
N MET A 1 -32.93 2.88 11.43
CA MET A 1 -34.01 1.97 11.05
C MET A 1 -34.51 2.43 9.68
N LYS A 2 -34.51 1.70 8.58
CA LYS A 2 -34.16 0.32 8.23
C LYS A 2 -33.75 0.39 6.76
N GLN A 3 -32.62 -0.21 6.38
CA GLN A 3 -32.48 -0.81 5.06
C GLN A 3 -31.98 -2.24 5.31
N GLU A 4 -32.93 -3.05 5.77
CA GLU A 4 -32.82 -4.50 5.79
C GLU A 4 -33.35 -5.00 4.44
N GLY A 5 -32.49 -5.73 3.72
CA GLY A 5 -32.84 -6.87 2.84
C GLY A 5 -33.76 -6.63 1.64
N ALA A 6 -33.18 -6.67 0.43
CA ALA A 6 -33.77 -7.34 -0.74
C ALA A 6 -32.72 -7.50 -1.85
N ALA A 7 -32.62 -8.70 -2.41
CA ALA A 7 -31.94 -8.96 -3.66
C ALA A 7 -32.76 -8.35 -4.81
N GLU A 8 -32.27 -7.28 -5.45
CA GLU A 8 -32.73 -6.83 -6.77
C GLU A 8 -31.59 -5.98 -7.39
N ALA A 9 -31.06 -6.38 -8.54
CA ALA A 9 -29.78 -5.88 -9.07
C ALA A 9 -29.87 -4.46 -9.69
N PRO A 10 -28.75 -3.69 -9.84
CA PRO A 10 -27.37 -4.13 -9.66
C PRO A 10 -26.45 -3.07 -9.00
N PHE A 11 -26.35 -3.04 -7.67
CA PHE A 11 -25.21 -2.35 -7.03
C PHE A 11 -23.87 -2.85 -7.60
N LEU A 12 -23.82 -4.14 -7.95
CA LEU A 12 -22.69 -4.82 -8.57
C LEU A 12 -22.33 -4.27 -9.96
N ALA A 13 -23.30 -3.83 -10.77
CA ALA A 13 -23.04 -3.24 -12.09
C ALA A 13 -22.80 -1.73 -12.04
N THR A 14 -22.76 -1.13 -10.84
CA THR A 14 -22.43 0.29 -10.69
C THR A 14 -21.02 0.55 -11.23
N PRO A 15 -20.83 1.59 -12.06
CA PRO A 15 -19.51 1.97 -12.54
C PRO A 15 -18.59 2.37 -11.38
N LEU A 16 -17.33 1.92 -11.41
CA LEU A 16 -16.34 2.15 -10.34
C LEU A 16 -16.12 3.63 -10.01
N GLN A 17 -16.34 4.54 -10.95
CA GLN A 17 -16.20 5.99 -10.75
C GLN A 17 -17.15 6.58 -9.69
N TYR A 18 -18.27 5.90 -9.39
CA TYR A 18 -19.22 6.34 -8.37
C TYR A 18 -18.92 5.75 -6.99
N LEU A 19 -17.91 4.86 -6.89
CA LEU A 19 -17.49 4.27 -5.63
C LEU A 19 -16.70 5.30 -4.81
N LYS A 20 -17.11 5.50 -3.56
CA LYS A 20 -16.43 6.39 -2.60
C LYS A 20 -14.95 5.98 -2.47
N GLY A 21 -14.03 6.87 -2.84
CA GLY A 21 -12.58 6.63 -2.80
C GLY A 21 -11.93 6.28 -4.15
N VAL A 22 -12.74 6.12 -5.21
CA VAL A 22 -12.29 6.03 -6.60
C VAL A 22 -12.49 7.39 -7.27
N GLY A 23 -11.46 8.25 -7.20
CA GLY A 23 -11.46 9.50 -7.94
C GLY A 23 -11.21 9.28 -9.45
N PRO A 24 -11.38 10.31 -10.30
CA PRO A 24 -11.28 10.21 -11.76
C PRO A 24 -9.94 9.63 -12.23
N ARG A 25 -8.85 9.92 -11.51
CA ARG A 25 -7.52 9.35 -11.79
C ARG A 25 -7.49 7.82 -11.59
N ARG A 26 -8.06 7.34 -10.48
CA ARG A 26 -8.12 5.91 -10.18
C ARG A 26 -9.11 5.19 -11.10
N ALA A 27 -10.23 5.85 -11.46
CA ALA A 27 -11.18 5.31 -12.43
C ALA A 27 -10.50 5.03 -13.78
N ALA A 28 -9.69 5.97 -14.29
CA ALA A 28 -8.94 5.76 -15.52
C ALA A 28 -7.92 4.59 -15.42
N ASP A 29 -7.30 4.40 -14.26
CA ASP A 29 -6.39 3.28 -14.03
C ASP A 29 -7.13 1.93 -13.97
N PHE A 30 -8.33 1.91 -13.37
CA PHE A 30 -9.20 0.72 -13.34
C PHE A 30 -9.73 0.35 -14.72
N GLU A 31 -10.14 1.33 -15.53
CA GLU A 31 -10.54 1.12 -16.92
C GLU A 31 -9.41 0.51 -17.76
N ARG A 32 -8.17 0.99 -17.59
CA ARG A 32 -6.98 0.39 -18.23
C ARG A 32 -6.71 -1.04 -17.76
N ALA A 33 -7.04 -1.35 -16.51
CA ALA A 33 -6.93 -2.69 -15.94
C ALA A 33 -8.09 -3.62 -16.34
N GLY A 34 -9.07 -3.13 -17.11
CA GLY A 34 -10.25 -3.88 -17.55
C GLY A 34 -11.33 -4.05 -16.46
N LEU A 35 -11.27 -3.25 -15.39
CA LEU A 35 -12.22 -3.28 -14.28
C LEU A 35 -13.19 -2.10 -14.46
N LYS A 36 -14.46 -2.38 -14.73
CA LYS A 36 -15.48 -1.35 -15.03
C LYS A 36 -16.52 -1.24 -13.94
N THR A 37 -16.86 -2.38 -13.35
CA THR A 37 -17.95 -2.52 -12.39
C THR A 37 -17.43 -2.85 -10.99
N VAL A 38 -18.28 -2.65 -9.99
CA VAL A 38 -18.00 -3.09 -8.62
C VAL A 38 -17.82 -4.61 -8.56
N GLU A 39 -18.56 -5.36 -9.39
CA GLU A 39 -18.42 -6.81 -9.53
C GLU A 39 -17.01 -7.23 -9.94
N ASP A 40 -16.45 -6.61 -10.99
CA ASP A 40 -15.09 -6.91 -11.46
C ASP A 40 -14.04 -6.71 -10.37
N LEU A 41 -14.23 -5.68 -9.53
CA LEU A 41 -13.32 -5.38 -8.44
C LEU A 41 -13.40 -6.41 -7.30
N LEU A 42 -14.60 -6.93 -7.00
CA LEU A 42 -14.79 -7.97 -5.99
C LEU A 42 -14.18 -9.30 -6.42
N TYR A 43 -14.21 -9.63 -7.71
CA TYR A 43 -13.59 -10.83 -8.26
C TYR A 43 -12.09 -10.67 -8.58
N ARG A 44 -11.51 -9.49 -8.32
CA ARG A 44 -10.08 -9.26 -8.49
C ARG A 44 -9.28 -9.67 -7.26
N PHE A 45 -8.92 -10.95 -7.21
CA PHE A 45 -8.08 -11.47 -6.13
C PHE A 45 -6.62 -10.97 -6.21
N PRO A 46 -5.98 -10.68 -5.08
CA PRO A 46 -4.56 -10.38 -5.03
C PRO A 46 -3.73 -11.56 -5.60
N ILE A 47 -2.76 -11.26 -6.46
CA ILE A 47 -1.85 -12.27 -7.03
C ILE A 47 -1.01 -12.92 -5.91
N ARG A 48 -0.66 -12.13 -4.88
CA ARG A 48 0.09 -12.60 -3.72
C ARG A 48 -0.46 -11.92 -2.47
N TYR A 49 -0.96 -12.72 -1.55
CA TYR A 49 -1.33 -12.27 -0.22
C TYR A 49 -0.12 -12.44 0.71
N GLU A 50 0.29 -11.36 1.38
CA GLU A 50 1.34 -11.41 2.40
C GLU A 50 0.66 -11.48 3.77
N ASP A 51 0.70 -12.66 4.40
CA ASP A 51 0.14 -12.86 5.73
C ASP A 51 1.04 -12.22 6.80
N ARG A 52 0.57 -11.12 7.40
CA ARG A 52 1.26 -10.35 8.44
C ARG A 52 0.80 -10.69 9.86
N SER A 53 0.04 -11.76 10.04
CA SER A 53 -0.49 -12.18 11.34
C SER A 53 0.61 -12.64 12.30
N ARG A 54 1.72 -13.15 11.76
CA ARG A 54 2.85 -13.66 12.54
C ARG A 54 3.82 -12.53 12.88
N LEU A 55 3.67 -12.02 14.09
CA LEU A 55 4.60 -11.05 14.66
C LEU A 55 5.88 -11.77 15.13
N GLN A 56 7.02 -11.43 14.53
CA GLN A 56 8.34 -11.91 14.93
C GLN A 56 9.03 -10.88 15.84
N THR A 57 9.81 -11.36 16.81
CA THR A 57 10.66 -10.52 17.66
C THR A 57 11.90 -10.06 16.87
N ILE A 58 12.57 -8.97 17.28
CA ILE A 58 13.80 -8.51 16.56
C ILE A 58 14.83 -9.62 16.49
N ALA A 59 15.00 -10.31 17.61
CA ALA A 59 16.09 -11.25 17.80
C ALA A 59 16.00 -12.44 16.84
N SER A 60 14.82 -12.74 16.32
CA SER A 60 14.60 -13.85 15.39
C SER A 60 14.50 -13.42 13.91
N LEU A 61 14.67 -12.13 13.61
CA LEU A 61 14.64 -11.62 12.23
C LEU A 61 15.86 -12.09 11.45
N LYS A 62 15.62 -12.69 10.29
CA LYS A 62 16.69 -13.08 9.35
C LYS A 62 16.82 -12.03 8.23
N PRO A 63 18.05 -11.58 7.91
CA PRO A 63 18.28 -10.70 6.77
C PRO A 63 17.75 -11.32 5.47
N GLY A 64 17.05 -10.51 4.67
CA GLY A 64 16.52 -10.94 3.38
C GLY A 64 15.17 -11.67 3.42
N GLN A 65 14.57 -11.89 4.60
CA GLN A 65 13.21 -12.42 4.70
C GLN A 65 12.20 -11.33 5.09
N PRO A 66 11.04 -11.25 4.42
CA PRO A 66 9.95 -10.39 4.84
C PRO A 66 9.41 -10.89 6.18
N ALA A 67 9.36 -10.00 7.17
CA ALA A 67 8.93 -10.32 8.51
C ALA A 67 8.10 -9.17 9.10
N SER A 68 7.03 -9.51 9.79
CA SER A 68 6.17 -8.54 10.46
C SER A 68 6.61 -8.38 11.91
N ARG A 69 6.88 -7.15 12.34
CA ARG A 69 7.25 -6.83 13.72
C ARG A 69 6.52 -5.59 14.21
N ARG A 70 6.10 -5.62 15.47
CA ARG A 70 5.60 -4.44 16.20
C ARG A 70 6.74 -3.76 16.97
N GLY A 71 6.83 -2.44 16.89
CA GLY A 71 7.80 -1.65 17.63
C GLY A 71 7.42 -0.16 17.66
N ALA A 72 7.92 0.56 18.66
CA ALA A 72 7.81 2.02 18.71
C ALA A 72 8.75 2.65 17.68
N PRO A 73 8.38 3.80 17.09
CA PRO A 73 9.25 4.50 16.15
C PRO A 73 10.54 4.93 16.86
N ALA A 74 11.69 4.59 16.26
CA ALA A 74 12.98 5.12 16.68
C ALA A 74 13.22 6.48 16.05
N SER A 75 13.91 7.38 16.76
CA SER A 75 14.31 8.67 16.21
C SER A 75 15.34 8.45 15.10
N ARG A 76 15.11 9.08 13.94
CA ARG A 76 16.04 9.05 12.83
C ARG A 76 16.90 10.32 12.87
N SER A 77 18.17 10.19 13.23
CA SER A 77 19.12 11.30 13.12
C SER A 77 19.53 11.48 11.66
N SER A 78 19.18 12.61 11.06
CA SER A 78 19.74 13.02 9.78
C SER A 78 21.12 13.60 10.03
N ARG A 79 22.17 12.82 9.76
CA ARG A 79 23.54 13.34 9.82
C ARG A 79 23.73 14.31 8.65
N ARG A 80 23.72 15.61 8.92
CA ARG A 80 24.19 16.61 7.96
C ARG A 80 25.70 16.41 7.78
N ARG A 81 26.13 16.05 6.57
CA ARG A 81 27.55 16.10 6.20
C ARG A 81 27.95 17.58 6.20
N SER A 82 28.91 17.94 7.04
CA SER A 82 29.46 19.29 7.03
C SER A 82 30.19 19.53 5.71
N THR A 83 30.08 20.76 5.19
CA THR A 83 30.70 21.16 3.92
C THR A 83 32.23 21.03 3.93
N THR A 84 32.86 21.11 5.11
CA THR A 84 34.31 20.96 5.29
C THR A 84 34.81 19.55 4.92
N GLU A 85 33.98 18.51 5.00
CA GLU A 85 34.34 17.14 4.63
C GLU A 85 34.38 16.93 3.11
N ARG A 86 33.59 17.71 2.35
CA ARG A 86 33.63 17.70 0.88
C ARG A 86 34.91 18.32 0.33
N ASP A 87 35.36 19.42 0.93
CA ASP A 87 36.61 20.10 0.53
C ASP A 87 37.86 19.30 0.87
N ARG A 88 37.84 18.49 1.93
CA ARG A 88 38.98 17.65 2.30
C ARG A 88 39.24 16.52 1.31
N CYS A 89 38.18 15.94 0.74
CA CYS A 89 38.30 14.90 -0.29
C CYS A 89 38.79 15.46 -1.65
N ALA A 90 38.51 16.73 -1.94
CA ALA A 90 38.92 17.39 -3.18
C ALA A 90 40.40 17.85 -3.21
N ARG A 91 41.09 17.86 -2.07
CA ARG A 91 42.49 18.34 -1.96
C ARG A 91 43.53 17.23 -1.76
N SER A 92 43.10 15.98 -1.60
CA SER A 92 43.99 14.81 -1.42
C SER A 92 44.21 14.02 -2.71
N GLY A 93 44.04 14.65 -3.88
CA GLY A 93 44.33 14.10 -5.21
C GLY A 93 45.54 14.77 -5.83
#